data_AF-A0A538TJ91-F1
#
_entry.id   AF-A0A538TJ91-F1
#
_cell.length_a   1.000
_cell.length_b   1.000
_cell.length_c   1.000
_cell.angle_alpha   90.00
_cell.angle_beta   90.00
_cell.angle_gamma   90.00
#
_symmetry.space_group_name_H-M   'P 1'
#
loop_
_entity.id
_entity.type
_entity.pdbx_description
1 polymer ?
#
loop_
_entity_poly.entity_id
_entity_poly.type
_entity_poly.pdbx_seq_one_letter_code
_entity_poly.pdbx_strand_id
1 'polypeptide(L)'
;MVRRLGNPVHARTARARVLAGGSHGAAHLWRVDGAGPLVPRAARAAQAHPLAQAAARATGSRRLGPRLDRAAHAPQAPSLGALHLPRDRHGGRETVSGGRSLLAVNFRDPAHPEAGGAELHLEHILVEAVARGIAVTWLASGFPNGAAEDSYRGIRVLRRGNWWNFNWIAPRVLVRELSHPKPDWIVEDINKAPCLLPFFTARPVAVVVPHLFGATAFREANPLVALYVVGLEALIPWVYRASRVVVISESTREDLVRRGLDAARVAVVHCGLDHHTYRVDPAVRKSDAPTILFVGRLRRYKGLDWVLRSLPAVLARVPAARLVVVGDGPHGAQLERDAKRLG
;
A
#
# COMPACT_ATOMS: atom_id res chain seq x y z
N MET A 1 23.55 11.84 30.32
CA MET A 1 24.32 12.70 29.40
C MET A 1 23.67 12.63 28.02
N VAL A 2 22.79 13.60 27.76
CA VAL A 2 21.94 13.70 26.58
C VAL A 2 22.68 14.47 25.49
N ARG A 3 22.66 13.99 24.24
CA ARG A 3 22.76 14.88 23.07
C ARG A 3 21.80 14.42 21.98
N ARG A 4 20.71 15.17 21.91
CA ARG A 4 19.73 15.28 20.81
C ARG A 4 20.35 16.11 19.69
N LEU A 5 20.08 15.79 18.43
CA LEU A 5 19.28 16.60 17.50
C LEU A 5 19.49 16.09 16.07
N GLY A 6 18.38 15.90 15.37
CA GLY A 6 18.35 15.53 13.96
C GLY A 6 18.89 16.60 13.04
N ASN A 7 18.92 16.26 11.76
CA ASN A 7 18.85 17.28 10.72
C ASN A 7 17.90 16.81 9.60
N PRO A 8 17.22 17.76 8.94
CA PRO A 8 16.04 17.53 8.13
C PRO A 8 16.44 16.96 6.77
N VAL A 9 15.85 15.83 6.38
CA VAL A 9 16.06 15.25 5.05
C VAL A 9 14.91 15.66 4.13
N HIS A 10 14.82 16.97 3.88
CA HIS A 10 14.12 17.51 2.73
C HIS A 10 15.10 18.39 1.95
N ALA A 11 15.21 18.10 0.66
CA ALA A 11 16.09 18.72 -0.33
C ALA A 11 17.60 18.42 -0.22
N ARG A 12 18.03 17.20 -0.57
CA ARG A 12 19.39 16.98 -1.12
C ARG A 12 19.35 15.93 -2.24
N THR A 13 20.00 16.27 -3.35
CA THR A 13 20.24 15.45 -4.53
C THR A 13 20.89 14.12 -4.15
N ALA A 14 20.38 13.01 -4.71
CA ALA A 14 20.96 11.68 -4.54
C ALA A 14 22.42 11.69 -5.00
N ARG A 15 23.36 11.42 -4.09
CA ARG A 15 24.75 11.13 -4.43
C ARG A 15 24.97 9.65 -4.17
N ALA A 16 25.10 8.87 -5.24
CA ALA A 16 25.57 7.49 -5.14
C ALA A 16 27.03 7.52 -4.66
N ARG A 17 27.34 6.82 -3.56
CA ARG A 17 28.70 6.74 -3.03
C ARG A 17 29.28 5.38 -3.39
N VAL A 18 30.39 5.37 -4.12
CA VAL A 18 31.16 4.15 -4.41
C VAL A 18 31.83 3.71 -3.12
N LEU A 19 31.51 2.52 -2.63
CA LEU A 19 32.34 1.84 -1.64
C LEU A 19 33.52 1.22 -2.39
N ALA A 20 34.65 1.92 -2.42
CA ALA A 20 35.84 1.47 -3.15
C ALA A 20 36.43 0.22 -2.49
N GLY A 21 36.37 -0.91 -3.20
CA GLY A 21 37.23 -2.07 -3.03
C GLY A 21 38.16 -2.17 -4.23
N GLY A 22 39.43 -2.50 -3.99
CA GLY A 22 40.53 -2.46 -4.94
C GLY A 22 40.36 -3.27 -6.23
N SER A 23 41.23 -2.97 -7.17
CA SER A 23 41.23 -3.39 -8.58
C SER A 23 41.14 -4.90 -8.82
N HIS A 24 40.31 -5.22 -9.84
CA HIS A 24 40.07 -6.51 -10.52
C HIS A 24 38.96 -7.38 -9.93
N GLY A 25 37.80 -7.39 -10.60
CA GLY A 25 36.74 -8.40 -10.45
C GLY A 25 35.66 -8.14 -9.39
N ALA A 26 35.70 -7.02 -8.66
CA ALA A 26 34.79 -6.80 -7.54
C ALA A 26 33.38 -6.30 -7.96
N ALA A 27 32.35 -6.92 -7.40
CA ALA A 27 30.97 -6.45 -7.43
C ALA A 27 30.86 -5.08 -6.77
N HIS A 28 30.63 -4.04 -7.56
CA HIS A 28 30.36 -2.72 -7.00
C HIS A 28 28.95 -2.70 -6.41
N LEU A 29 28.85 -2.73 -5.08
CA LEU A 29 27.60 -2.45 -4.37
C LEU A 29 27.36 -0.93 -4.35
N TRP A 30 26.38 -0.48 -5.11
CA TRP A 30 25.98 0.92 -5.13
C TRP A 30 24.86 1.13 -4.10
N ARG A 31 25.20 1.73 -2.96
CA ARG A 31 24.23 2.17 -1.96
C ARG A 31 23.76 3.58 -2.33
N VAL A 32 22.47 3.73 -2.58
CA VAL A 32 21.84 5.05 -2.76
C VAL A 32 21.27 5.49 -1.42
N ASP A 33 22.13 6.11 -0.60
CA ASP A 33 21.67 6.76 0.63
C ASP A 33 20.84 7.99 0.28
N GLY A 34 19.64 8.10 0.88
CA GLY A 34 18.74 9.22 0.61
C GLY A 34 18.01 9.15 -0.72
N ALA A 35 17.82 7.95 -1.30
CA ALA A 35 16.78 7.76 -2.30
C ALA A 35 15.44 8.18 -1.68
N GLY A 36 14.99 9.39 -2.00
CA GLY A 36 13.62 9.78 -1.77
C GLY A 36 12.67 8.74 -2.37
N PRO A 37 11.42 8.67 -1.93
CA PRO A 37 10.45 7.78 -2.57
C PRO A 37 10.51 8.00 -4.09
N LEU A 38 10.49 6.91 -4.87
CA LEU A 38 10.54 6.93 -6.35
C LEU A 38 9.52 7.92 -6.96
N VAL A 39 8.50 8.30 -6.17
CA VAL A 39 7.68 9.50 -6.37
C VAL A 39 7.64 10.30 -5.06
N PRO A 40 8.02 11.60 -5.04
CA PRO A 40 7.83 12.47 -3.87
C PRO A 40 6.38 12.45 -3.39
N ARG A 41 6.14 12.32 -2.07
CA ARG A 41 4.78 12.33 -1.49
C ARG A 41 3.93 13.55 -1.96
N ALA A 42 4.56 14.71 -2.15
CA ALA A 42 3.92 15.91 -2.69
C ALA A 42 3.55 15.79 -4.19
N ALA A 43 4.35 15.08 -5.00
CA ALA A 43 4.03 14.83 -6.40
C ALA A 43 2.86 13.84 -6.58
N ARG A 44 2.65 12.92 -5.63
CA ARG A 44 1.47 12.02 -5.60
C ARG A 44 0.17 12.75 -5.27
N ALA A 45 0.23 13.76 -4.39
CA ALA A 45 -0.94 14.60 -4.09
C ALA A 45 -1.35 15.51 -5.26
N ALA A 46 -0.37 15.91 -6.09
CA ALA A 46 -0.59 16.78 -7.25
C ALA A 46 -1.04 16.05 -8.53
N GLN A 47 -0.93 14.71 -8.57
CA GLN A 47 -1.46 13.92 -9.69
C GLN A 47 -2.98 13.75 -9.52
N ALA A 48 -3.73 14.64 -10.17
CA ALA A 48 -5.17 14.46 -10.36
C ALA A 48 -5.43 13.11 -11.05
N HIS A 49 -6.38 12.35 -10.52
CA HIS A 49 -6.80 11.06 -11.07
C HIS A 49 -7.21 11.22 -12.56
N PRO A 50 -6.74 10.40 -13.50
CA PRO A 50 -7.05 10.56 -14.94
C PRO A 50 -8.56 10.52 -15.26
N LEU A 51 -9.36 9.88 -14.40
CA LEU A 51 -10.82 9.88 -14.53
C LEU A 51 -11.44 11.28 -14.37
N ALA A 52 -10.83 12.17 -13.58
CA ALA A 52 -11.29 13.56 -13.43
C ALA A 52 -10.92 14.43 -14.65
N GLN A 53 -9.83 14.13 -15.35
CA GLN A 53 -9.39 14.88 -16.53
C GLN A 53 -10.09 14.44 -17.83
N ALA A 54 -10.52 13.17 -17.91
CA ALA A 54 -11.33 12.69 -19.03
C ALA A 54 -12.73 13.35 -19.06
N ALA A 55 -13.31 13.64 -17.89
CA ALA A 55 -14.58 14.37 -17.79
C ALA A 55 -14.46 15.86 -18.20
N ALA A 56 -13.31 16.49 -17.98
CA ALA A 56 -13.09 17.91 -18.28
C ALA A 56 -12.84 18.22 -19.76
N ARG A 57 -12.48 17.22 -20.58
CA ARG A 57 -12.24 17.40 -22.04
C ARG A 57 -13.51 17.21 -22.89
N ALA A 58 -14.64 16.83 -22.29
CA ALA A 58 -15.91 16.61 -22.99
C ALA A 58 -16.83 17.85 -23.06
N THR A 59 -16.44 19.01 -22.52
CA THR A 59 -17.28 20.23 -22.46
C THR A 59 -16.83 21.39 -23.35
N GLY A 60 -15.98 21.13 -24.35
CA GLY A 60 -15.59 22.12 -25.36
C GLY A 60 -16.55 22.16 -26.55
N SER A 61 -17.48 23.11 -26.57
CA SER A 61 -18.41 23.36 -27.68
C SER A 61 -17.68 23.80 -28.96
N ARG A 62 -17.92 23.12 -30.09
CA ARG A 62 -17.87 23.71 -31.44
C ARG A 62 -18.92 23.06 -32.35
N ARG A 63 -19.87 23.87 -32.82
CA ARG A 63 -20.87 23.54 -33.85
C ARG A 63 -20.23 23.52 -35.23
N LEU A 64 -20.69 22.63 -36.12
CA LEU A 64 -20.98 22.91 -37.55
C LEU A 64 -21.55 21.67 -38.29
N GLY A 65 -22.75 21.81 -38.85
CA GLY A 65 -23.18 21.27 -40.16
C GLY A 65 -23.67 19.81 -40.31
N PRO A 66 -24.59 19.49 -41.26
CA PRO A 66 -25.62 18.46 -41.04
C PRO A 66 -25.58 17.20 -41.94
N ARG A 67 -26.31 16.16 -41.45
CA ARG A 67 -26.93 14.99 -42.12
C ARG A 67 -26.05 13.81 -42.58
N LEU A 68 -26.31 12.63 -42.02
CA LEU A 68 -27.09 11.55 -42.67
C LEU A 68 -27.47 10.43 -41.67
N ASP A 69 -28.65 9.87 -41.88
CA ASP A 69 -29.37 8.91 -41.04
C ASP A 69 -28.69 7.53 -40.92
N ARG A 70 -28.76 6.93 -39.72
CA ARG A 70 -29.47 5.65 -39.49
C ARG A 70 -29.43 5.22 -38.03
N ALA A 71 -30.58 4.70 -37.59
CA ALA A 71 -30.93 4.32 -36.23
C ALA A 71 -30.05 3.21 -35.63
N ALA A 72 -29.65 3.41 -34.37
CA ALA A 72 -29.45 2.33 -33.39
C ALA A 72 -29.69 2.91 -31.99
N HIS A 73 -30.62 2.32 -31.25
CA HIS A 73 -30.92 2.65 -29.86
C HIS A 73 -29.68 2.41 -28.97
N ALA A 74 -29.15 3.48 -28.37
CA ALA A 74 -28.21 3.42 -27.27
C ALA A 74 -28.92 3.96 -25.99
N PRO A 75 -28.81 3.29 -24.84
CA PRO A 75 -29.44 3.74 -23.61
C PRO A 75 -28.81 5.07 -23.16
N GLN A 76 -29.69 6.03 -22.82
CA GLN A 76 -29.32 7.38 -22.42
C GLN A 76 -28.45 7.35 -21.16
N ALA A 77 -27.25 7.93 -21.25
CA ALA A 77 -26.45 8.27 -20.08
C ALA A 77 -27.14 9.42 -19.32
N PRO A 78 -27.32 9.35 -17.99
CA PRO A 78 -27.90 10.45 -17.24
C PRO A 78 -27.00 11.67 -17.35
N SER A 79 -27.59 12.78 -17.77
CA SER A 79 -26.94 14.09 -17.84
C SER A 79 -26.36 14.48 -16.49
N LEU A 80 -25.04 14.67 -16.43
CA LEU A 80 -24.36 15.30 -15.29
C LEU A 80 -24.81 16.76 -15.20
N GLY A 81 -25.89 16.99 -14.45
CA GLY A 81 -26.29 18.32 -14.00
C GLY A 81 -25.15 18.94 -13.19
N ALA A 82 -24.88 20.22 -13.45
CA ALA A 82 -23.85 21.00 -12.79
C ALA A 82 -23.87 20.77 -11.27
N LEU A 83 -22.73 20.29 -10.73
CA LEU A 83 -22.55 20.00 -9.32
C LEU A 83 -22.62 21.33 -8.54
N HIS A 84 -23.80 21.65 -8.01
CA HIS A 84 -24.02 22.77 -7.13
C HIS A 84 -23.40 22.39 -5.77
N LEU A 85 -22.16 22.84 -5.53
CA LEU A 85 -21.55 22.78 -4.20
C LEU A 85 -22.17 23.91 -3.35
N PRO A 86 -22.93 23.62 -2.29
CA PRO A 86 -23.42 24.66 -1.41
C PRO A 86 -22.22 25.22 -0.63
N ARG A 87 -21.94 26.51 -0.80
CA ARG A 87 -21.10 27.25 0.14
C ARG A 87 -21.98 27.66 1.30
N ASP A 88 -21.71 27.13 2.49
CA ASP A 88 -22.27 27.69 3.72
C ASP A 88 -21.21 28.37 4.58
N ARG A 89 -21.49 29.64 4.86
CA ARG A 89 -20.78 30.53 5.77
C ARG A 89 -21.26 30.21 7.19
N HIS A 90 -20.43 29.47 7.94
CA HIS A 90 -20.14 29.61 9.37
C HIS A 90 -19.70 28.25 9.96
N GLY A 91 -18.37 28.06 10.11
CA GLY A 91 -17.75 27.10 11.04
C GLY A 91 -17.63 25.62 10.63
N GLY A 92 -17.68 25.31 9.33
CA GLY A 92 -17.94 24.01 8.70
C GLY A 92 -17.29 22.74 9.30
N ARG A 93 -18.11 21.96 10.01
CA ARG A 93 -18.00 20.50 10.08
C ARG A 93 -18.74 19.92 8.87
N GLU A 94 -18.02 19.29 7.95
CA GLU A 94 -18.63 18.53 6.84
C GLU A 94 -19.26 17.23 7.37
N THR A 95 -20.52 17.29 7.78
CA THR A 95 -21.36 16.10 7.83
C THR A 95 -21.93 15.86 6.45
N VAL A 96 -21.31 14.95 5.69
CA VAL A 96 -21.82 14.46 4.40
C VAL A 96 -23.21 13.84 4.64
N SER A 97 -24.23 14.51 4.13
CA SER A 97 -25.61 14.04 4.11
C SER A 97 -25.83 13.10 2.91
N GLY A 98 -26.30 11.88 3.16
CA GLY A 98 -26.98 11.02 2.17
C GLY A 98 -26.15 10.04 1.32
N GLY A 99 -24.82 9.97 1.49
CA GLY A 99 -23.95 9.06 0.72
C GLY A 99 -23.61 7.76 1.46
N ARG A 100 -23.45 6.64 0.73
CA ARG A 100 -22.99 5.36 1.31
C ARG A 100 -21.64 5.56 2.01
N SER A 101 -21.42 4.86 3.12
CA SER A 101 -20.23 4.99 3.95
C SER A 101 -19.42 3.70 4.04
N LEU A 102 -18.09 3.83 4.01
CA LEU A 102 -17.14 2.72 4.07
C LEU A 102 -16.13 2.95 5.19
N LEU A 103 -16.01 1.98 6.09
CA LEU A 103 -14.94 1.92 7.08
C LEU A 103 -13.88 0.91 6.63
N ALA A 104 -12.66 1.38 6.43
CA ALA A 104 -11.49 0.53 6.26
C ALA A 104 -10.68 0.46 7.56
N VAL A 105 -10.27 -0.74 7.97
CA VAL A 105 -9.44 -0.95 9.16
C VAL A 105 -8.14 -1.60 8.72
N ASN A 106 -7.02 -0.93 8.97
CA ASN A 106 -5.68 -1.41 8.69
C ASN A 106 -4.71 -0.83 9.71
N PHE A 107 -3.73 -1.60 10.17
CA PHE A 107 -2.75 -1.16 11.18
C PHE A 107 -2.06 0.17 10.83
N ARG A 108 -1.82 0.43 9.54
CA ARG A 108 -1.11 1.62 9.08
C ARG A 108 -1.97 2.37 8.07
N ASP A 109 -1.87 3.69 8.11
CA ASP A 109 -2.35 4.57 7.05
C ASP A 109 -1.16 5.03 6.16
N PRO A 110 -1.42 5.70 5.03
CA PRO A 110 -0.37 6.12 4.10
C PRO A 110 0.68 7.07 4.70
N ALA A 111 0.35 7.80 5.78
CA ALA A 111 1.29 8.70 6.44
C ALA A 111 2.32 7.97 7.32
N HIS A 112 2.01 6.76 7.79
CA HIS A 112 2.87 5.98 8.69
C HIS A 112 4.29 5.81 8.10
N PRO A 113 5.38 6.01 8.87
CA PRO A 113 6.75 5.93 8.36
C PRO A 113 7.12 4.60 7.71
N GLU A 114 6.55 3.51 8.23
CA GLU A 114 6.75 2.16 7.72
C GLU A 114 5.62 1.67 6.78
N ALA A 115 4.79 2.56 6.22
CA ALA A 115 3.81 2.17 5.21
C ALA A 115 4.50 1.57 3.97
N GLY A 116 3.88 0.54 3.37
CA GLY A 116 4.44 -0.19 2.24
C GLY A 116 3.38 -0.60 1.21
N GLY A 117 3.66 -1.67 0.47
CA GLY A 117 2.82 -2.11 -0.65
C GLY A 117 1.39 -2.50 -0.25
N ALA A 118 1.19 -3.02 0.96
CA ALA A 118 -0.15 -3.35 1.46
C ALA A 118 -0.98 -2.08 1.69
N GLU A 119 -0.41 -1.05 2.32
CA GLU A 119 -1.07 0.23 2.50
C GLU A 119 -1.33 0.92 1.15
N LEU A 120 -0.40 0.85 0.20
CA LEU A 120 -0.60 1.41 -1.15
C LEU A 120 -1.75 0.70 -1.89
N HIS A 121 -1.84 -0.61 -1.77
CA HIS A 121 -2.91 -1.39 -2.37
C HIS A 121 -4.28 -0.98 -1.81
N LEU A 122 -4.41 -0.92 -0.49
CA LEU A 122 -5.65 -0.47 0.16
C LEU A 122 -5.96 0.99 -0.19
N GLU A 123 -4.96 1.87 -0.22
CA GLU A 123 -5.12 3.27 -0.61
C GLU A 123 -5.82 3.39 -1.97
N HIS A 124 -5.36 2.66 -2.99
CA HIS A 124 -5.95 2.73 -4.32
C HIS A 124 -7.41 2.26 -4.35
N ILE A 125 -7.75 1.21 -3.58
CA ILE A 125 -9.14 0.75 -3.43
C ILE A 125 -10.01 1.85 -2.82
N LEU A 126 -9.51 2.50 -1.76
CA LEU A 126 -10.27 3.51 -1.02
C LEU A 126 -10.40 4.83 -1.78
N VAL A 127 -9.37 5.25 -2.51
CA VAL A 127 -9.43 6.43 -3.39
C VAL A 127 -10.44 6.22 -4.52
N GLU A 128 -10.50 5.02 -5.10
CA GLU A 128 -11.53 4.68 -6.09
C GLU A 128 -12.94 4.69 -5.47
N ALA A 129 -13.10 4.26 -4.21
CA ALA A 129 -14.37 4.37 -3.51
C ALA A 129 -14.79 5.84 -3.29
N VAL A 130 -13.85 6.72 -2.89
CA VAL A 130 -14.08 8.17 -2.79
C VAL A 130 -14.49 8.75 -4.14
N ALA A 131 -13.81 8.37 -5.23
CA ALA A 131 -14.14 8.83 -6.58
C ALA A 131 -15.57 8.43 -7.03
N ARG A 132 -16.11 7.35 -6.45
CA ARG A 132 -17.50 6.89 -6.65
C ARG A 132 -18.50 7.55 -5.70
N GLY A 133 -18.08 8.55 -4.92
CA GLY A 133 -18.94 9.29 -4.00
C GLY A 133 -19.22 8.58 -2.68
N ILE A 134 -18.42 7.57 -2.31
CA ILE A 134 -18.55 6.87 -1.02
C ILE A 134 -17.78 7.66 0.04
N ALA A 135 -18.41 7.91 1.19
CA ALA A 135 -17.73 8.53 2.33
C ALA A 135 -16.82 7.49 3.01
N VAL A 136 -15.50 7.67 2.92
CA VAL A 136 -14.52 6.69 3.41
C VAL A 136 -13.86 7.16 4.70
N THR A 137 -13.84 6.27 5.70
CA THR A 137 -13.03 6.40 6.92
C THR A 137 -11.98 5.30 6.98
N TRP A 138 -10.71 5.64 7.23
CA TRP A 138 -9.61 4.71 7.44
C TRP A 138 -9.17 4.75 8.91
N LEU A 139 -9.47 3.68 9.64
CA LEU A 139 -9.04 3.48 11.02
C LEU A 139 -7.67 2.78 11.06
N ALA A 140 -6.70 3.42 11.70
CA ALA A 140 -5.32 2.93 11.82
C ALA A 140 -4.70 3.16 13.20
N SER A 141 -3.53 2.57 13.43
CA SER A 141 -2.77 2.78 14.67
C SER A 141 -2.08 4.14 14.69
N GLY A 142 -1.97 4.74 15.88
CA GLY A 142 -1.17 5.95 16.07
C GLY A 142 0.33 5.68 15.97
N PHE A 143 1.09 6.69 15.54
CA PHE A 143 2.56 6.67 15.46
C PHE A 143 3.14 8.01 15.94
N PRO A 144 4.42 8.05 16.36
CA PRO A 144 5.04 9.29 16.86
C PRO A 144 4.92 10.46 15.87
N ASN A 145 4.49 11.61 16.37
CA ASN A 145 4.24 12.84 15.59
C ASN A 145 3.09 12.76 14.56
N GLY A 146 2.31 11.68 14.54
CA GLY A 146 1.10 11.59 13.73
C GLY A 146 -0.10 12.24 14.42
N ALA A 147 -0.87 13.05 13.68
CA ALA A 147 -2.13 13.60 14.19
C ALA A 147 -3.15 12.48 14.45
N ALA A 148 -3.97 12.62 15.51
CA ALA A 148 -4.99 11.63 15.85
C ALA A 148 -6.10 11.53 14.80
N GLU A 149 -6.38 12.62 14.09
CA GLU A 149 -7.31 12.68 12.94
C GLU A 149 -6.65 13.45 11.81
N ASP A 150 -6.94 13.05 10.58
CA ASP A 150 -6.34 13.63 9.38
C ASP A 150 -7.27 13.41 8.17
N SER A 151 -6.99 14.10 7.07
CA SER A 151 -7.65 13.84 5.79
C SER A 151 -6.62 13.53 4.72
N TYR A 152 -6.86 12.47 3.94
CA TYR A 152 -5.94 12.04 2.91
C TYR A 152 -6.71 11.70 1.64
N ARG A 153 -6.58 12.52 0.59
CA ARG A 153 -7.22 12.30 -0.72
C ARG A 153 -8.74 12.03 -0.62
N GLY A 154 -9.44 12.77 0.24
CA GLY A 154 -10.87 12.61 0.50
C GLY A 154 -11.23 11.47 1.45
N ILE A 155 -10.24 10.77 2.01
CA ILE A 155 -10.43 9.76 3.06
C ILE A 155 -10.25 10.42 4.42
N ARG A 156 -11.21 10.23 5.33
CA ARG A 156 -11.05 10.59 6.74
C ARG A 156 -10.17 9.56 7.43
N VAL A 157 -9.03 9.95 7.98
CA VAL A 157 -8.12 9.06 8.69
C VAL A 157 -8.30 9.21 10.19
N LEU A 158 -8.58 8.10 10.87
CA LEU A 158 -8.77 8.02 12.32
C LEU A 158 -7.63 7.18 12.92
N ARG A 159 -6.73 7.80 13.68
CA ARG A 159 -5.61 7.12 14.33
C ARG A 159 -5.93 6.93 15.81
N ARG A 160 -5.96 5.68 16.27
CA ARG A 160 -6.27 5.32 17.66
C ARG A 160 -5.30 4.25 18.17
N GLY A 161 -5.03 4.27 19.47
CA GLY A 161 -4.09 3.34 20.07
C GLY A 161 -2.66 3.49 19.53
N ASN A 162 -1.92 2.39 19.57
CA ASN A 162 -0.56 2.29 19.04
C ASN A 162 -0.36 0.91 18.40
N TRP A 163 0.82 0.69 17.82
CA TRP A 163 1.19 -0.56 17.14
C TRP A 163 0.90 -1.84 17.94
N TRP A 164 1.05 -1.81 19.27
CA TRP A 164 0.99 -3.00 20.12
C TRP A 164 -0.41 -3.40 20.55
N ASN A 165 -1.36 -2.46 20.53
CA ASN A 165 -2.71 -2.69 21.05
C ASN A 165 -3.83 -2.38 20.04
N PHE A 166 -3.46 -1.96 18.83
CA PHE A 166 -4.42 -1.51 17.82
C PHE A 166 -5.52 -2.53 17.51
N ASN A 167 -5.17 -3.82 17.37
CA ASN A 167 -6.17 -4.86 17.07
C ASN A 167 -7.23 -5.04 18.18
N TRP A 168 -6.93 -4.63 19.42
CA TRP A 168 -7.91 -4.62 20.53
C TRP A 168 -8.68 -3.30 20.64
N ILE A 169 -8.07 -2.22 20.16
CA ILE A 169 -8.69 -0.89 20.18
C ILE A 169 -9.63 -0.71 19.00
N ALA A 170 -9.30 -1.24 17.82
CA ALA A 170 -10.11 -1.08 16.62
C ALA A 170 -11.57 -1.54 16.80
N PRO A 171 -11.86 -2.71 17.40
CA PRO A 171 -13.23 -3.10 17.73
C PRO A 171 -13.95 -2.11 18.66
N ARG A 172 -13.25 -1.56 19.66
CA ARG A 172 -13.83 -0.59 20.60
C ARG A 172 -14.17 0.72 19.91
N VAL A 173 -13.29 1.19 19.02
CA VAL A 173 -13.51 2.41 18.23
C VAL A 173 -14.70 2.21 17.28
N LEU A 174 -14.79 1.05 16.62
CA LEU A 174 -15.93 0.67 15.79
C LEU A 174 -17.25 0.76 16.57
N VAL A 175 -17.31 0.18 17.78
CA VAL A 175 -18.54 0.14 18.59
C VAL A 175 -18.87 1.50 19.23
N ARG A 176 -17.87 2.32 19.59
CA ARG A 176 -18.08 3.56 20.35
C ARG A 176 -18.10 4.82 19.51
N GLU A 177 -17.15 4.97 18.59
CA GLU A 177 -16.94 6.22 17.83
C GLU A 177 -17.59 6.17 16.44
N LEU A 178 -17.79 4.97 15.89
CA LEU A 178 -18.28 4.75 14.53
C LEU A 178 -19.64 4.02 14.51
N SER A 179 -20.37 4.02 15.64
CA SER A 179 -21.71 3.45 15.74
C SER A 179 -22.82 4.43 15.38
N HIS A 180 -22.53 5.72 15.30
CA HIS A 180 -23.51 6.78 15.02
C HIS A 180 -22.92 7.88 14.12
N PRO A 181 -23.17 7.85 12.80
CA PRO A 181 -23.85 6.79 12.03
C PRO A 181 -22.97 5.54 11.84
N LYS A 182 -23.60 4.37 11.71
CA LYS A 182 -22.90 3.10 11.41
C LYS A 182 -22.43 3.07 9.96
N PRO A 183 -21.21 2.58 9.66
CA PRO A 183 -20.76 2.41 8.29
C PRO A 183 -21.59 1.36 7.54
N ASP A 184 -21.90 1.63 6.27
CA ASP A 184 -22.62 0.70 5.38
C ASP A 184 -21.81 -0.53 5.04
N TRP A 185 -20.51 -0.32 4.82
CA TRP A 185 -19.56 -1.38 4.52
C TRP A 185 -18.34 -1.28 5.42
N ILE A 186 -17.82 -2.45 5.80
CA ILE A 186 -16.59 -2.57 6.59
C ILE A 186 -15.61 -3.42 5.80
N VAL A 187 -14.40 -2.92 5.63
CA VAL A 187 -13.27 -3.64 5.03
C VAL A 187 -12.18 -3.76 6.08
N GLU A 188 -11.75 -4.98 6.35
CA GLU A 188 -10.58 -5.27 7.18
C GLU A 188 -9.41 -5.72 6.30
N ASP A 189 -8.29 -5.00 6.33
CA ASP A 189 -7.06 -5.41 5.67
C ASP A 189 -6.18 -6.21 6.64
N ILE A 190 -6.16 -7.53 6.47
CA ILE A 190 -5.38 -8.46 7.28
C ILE A 190 -4.00 -8.61 6.64
N ASN A 191 -3.11 -7.71 7.02
CA ASN A 191 -1.69 -7.74 6.66
C ASN A 191 -0.77 -7.85 7.89
N LYS A 192 -1.33 -7.76 9.11
CA LYS A 192 -0.70 -8.01 10.42
C LYS A 192 -1.65 -8.90 11.23
N ALA A 193 -1.81 -8.65 12.53
CA ALA A 193 -2.79 -9.33 13.35
C ALA A 193 -4.21 -8.94 12.90
N PRO A 194 -5.15 -9.89 12.77
CA PRO A 194 -6.55 -9.56 12.54
C PRO A 194 -7.14 -8.81 13.75
N CYS A 195 -8.05 -7.89 13.48
CA CYS A 195 -8.85 -7.16 14.45
C CYS A 195 -10.15 -7.90 14.83
N LEU A 196 -10.47 -9.01 14.14
CA LEU A 196 -11.60 -9.88 14.44
C LEU A 196 -12.94 -9.13 14.45
N LEU A 197 -13.10 -8.14 13.56
CA LEU A 197 -14.25 -7.25 13.53
C LEU A 197 -15.62 -7.96 13.42
N PRO A 198 -15.77 -9.13 12.75
CA PRO A 198 -17.05 -9.83 12.71
C PRO A 198 -17.68 -10.14 14.07
N PHE A 199 -16.93 -10.20 15.18
CA PHE A 199 -17.52 -10.38 16.51
C PHE A 199 -18.16 -9.12 17.09
N PHE A 200 -17.88 -7.96 16.52
CA PHE A 200 -18.22 -6.67 17.11
C PHE A 200 -19.21 -5.86 16.26
N THR A 201 -19.68 -6.43 15.14
CA THR A 201 -20.64 -5.78 14.24
C THR A 201 -21.54 -6.78 13.55
N ALA A 202 -22.80 -6.40 13.38
CA ALA A 202 -23.76 -7.13 12.53
C ALA A 202 -23.65 -6.76 11.04
N ARG A 203 -22.87 -5.71 10.70
CA ARG A 203 -22.65 -5.31 9.31
C ARG A 203 -21.69 -6.30 8.63
N PRO A 204 -21.93 -6.67 7.36
CA PRO A 204 -21.00 -7.51 6.63
C PRO A 204 -19.59 -6.91 6.61
N VAL A 205 -18.60 -7.73 6.99
CA VAL A 205 -17.18 -7.38 6.91
C VAL A 205 -16.58 -8.07 5.69
N ALA A 206 -16.13 -7.29 4.72
CA ALA A 206 -15.27 -7.77 3.66
C ALA A 206 -13.81 -7.75 4.14
N VAL A 207 -12.99 -8.68 3.64
CA VAL A 207 -11.61 -8.85 4.09
C VAL A 207 -10.69 -8.76 2.90
N VAL A 208 -9.61 -8.00 3.01
CA VAL A 208 -8.49 -8.00 2.06
C VAL A 208 -7.31 -8.65 2.77
N VAL A 209 -6.71 -9.68 2.17
CA VAL A 209 -5.55 -10.37 2.74
C VAL A 209 -4.38 -10.26 1.77
N PRO A 210 -3.49 -9.26 1.92
CA PRO A 210 -2.31 -9.13 1.07
C PRO A 210 -1.27 -10.21 1.35
N HIS A 211 -1.16 -10.67 2.60
CA HIS A 211 -0.27 -11.77 3.00
C HIS A 211 -0.61 -12.23 4.42
N LEU A 212 -0.27 -13.49 4.70
CA LEU A 212 -0.26 -14.07 6.05
C LEU A 212 1.19 -14.42 6.41
N PHE A 213 1.53 -14.33 7.69
CA PHE A 213 2.87 -14.70 8.16
C PHE A 213 2.99 -16.21 8.32
N GLY A 214 1.97 -16.88 8.85
CA GLY A 214 2.06 -18.28 9.24
C GLY A 214 3.33 -18.58 10.06
N ALA A 215 3.93 -19.77 9.85
CA ALA A 215 5.13 -20.19 10.57
C ALA A 215 6.36 -19.30 10.32
N THR A 216 6.35 -18.45 9.28
CA THR A 216 7.48 -17.53 9.02
C THR A 216 7.60 -16.44 10.09
N ALA A 217 6.54 -16.17 10.86
CA ALA A 217 6.57 -15.25 12.00
C ALA A 217 7.67 -15.60 13.01
N PHE A 218 7.92 -16.90 13.25
CA PHE A 218 8.96 -17.38 14.16
C PHE A 218 10.39 -17.08 13.70
N ARG A 219 10.58 -16.73 12.42
CA ARG A 219 11.89 -16.34 11.86
C ARG A 219 12.14 -14.84 11.93
N GLU A 220 11.10 -14.04 12.11
CA GLU A 220 11.14 -12.57 12.01
C GLU A 220 10.83 -11.87 13.33
N ALA A 221 10.18 -12.55 14.28
CA ALA A 221 9.80 -12.01 15.58
C ALA A 221 10.19 -12.95 16.73
N ASN A 222 10.16 -12.42 17.96
CA ASN A 222 10.27 -13.24 19.18
C ASN A 222 9.18 -14.34 19.18
N PRO A 223 9.50 -15.58 19.59
CA PRO A 223 8.54 -16.68 19.68
C PRO A 223 7.18 -16.35 20.32
N LEU A 224 7.13 -15.49 21.33
CA LEU A 224 5.87 -15.08 21.97
C LEU A 224 4.98 -14.24 21.04
N VAL A 225 5.59 -13.29 20.33
CA VAL A 225 4.89 -12.46 19.34
C VAL A 225 4.49 -13.31 18.13
N ALA A 226 5.36 -14.23 17.71
CA ALA A 226 5.06 -15.15 16.63
C ALA A 226 3.88 -16.07 16.98
N LEU A 227 3.88 -16.67 18.17
CA LEU A 227 2.79 -17.49 18.68
C LEU A 227 1.47 -16.71 18.73
N TYR A 228 1.52 -15.46 19.18
CA TYR A 228 0.37 -14.57 19.20
C TYR A 228 -0.23 -14.33 17.81
N VAL A 229 0.62 -13.95 16.84
CA VAL A 229 0.17 -13.69 15.46
C VAL A 229 -0.37 -14.95 14.81
N VAL A 230 0.34 -16.07 14.93
CA VAL A 230 -0.08 -17.37 14.36
C VAL A 230 -1.38 -17.85 15.00
N GLY A 231 -1.53 -17.68 16.32
CA GLY A 231 -2.76 -18.01 17.04
C GLY A 231 -3.96 -17.20 16.53
N LEU A 232 -3.78 -15.90 16.30
CA LEU A 232 -4.84 -15.06 15.71
C LEU A 232 -5.13 -15.43 14.25
N GLU A 233 -4.11 -15.75 13.45
CA GLU A 233 -4.30 -16.21 12.08
C GLU A 233 -5.06 -17.54 12.02
N ALA A 234 -4.88 -18.43 13.00
CA ALA A 234 -5.61 -19.70 13.08
C ALA A 234 -7.12 -19.49 13.31
N LEU A 235 -7.53 -18.35 13.85
CA LEU A 235 -8.95 -18.01 14.05
C LEU A 235 -9.62 -17.51 12.76
N ILE A 236 -8.85 -17.09 11.75
CA ILE A 236 -9.37 -16.52 10.50
C ILE A 236 -10.49 -17.37 9.86
N PRO A 237 -10.31 -18.68 9.59
CA PRO A 237 -11.34 -19.50 8.94
C PRO A 237 -12.66 -19.55 9.74
N TRP A 238 -12.59 -19.46 11.08
CA TRP A 238 -13.78 -19.48 11.93
C TRP A 238 -14.46 -18.11 12.01
N VAL A 239 -13.69 -17.05 12.27
CA VAL A 239 -14.21 -15.68 12.46
C VAL A 239 -14.78 -15.11 11.17
N TYR A 240 -14.08 -15.32 10.05
CA TYR A 240 -14.40 -14.72 8.76
C TYR A 240 -15.12 -15.69 7.81
N ARG A 241 -15.68 -16.80 8.32
CA ARG A 241 -16.40 -17.80 7.52
C ARG A 241 -17.56 -17.24 6.69
N ALA A 242 -18.17 -16.14 7.14
CA ALA A 242 -19.27 -15.48 6.45
C ALA A 242 -18.82 -14.28 5.59
N SER A 243 -17.56 -13.88 5.70
CA SER A 243 -17.00 -12.73 4.98
C SER A 243 -16.76 -13.05 3.50
N ARG A 244 -16.75 -12.01 2.68
CA ARG A 244 -16.14 -12.05 1.34
C ARG A 244 -14.67 -11.70 1.49
N VAL A 245 -13.80 -12.54 0.98
CA VAL A 245 -12.35 -12.40 1.14
C VAL A 245 -11.72 -12.16 -0.22
N VAL A 246 -10.90 -11.13 -0.33
CA VAL A 246 -10.11 -10.80 -1.51
C VAL A 246 -8.63 -11.01 -1.18
N VAL A 247 -7.94 -11.77 -2.01
CA VAL A 247 -6.50 -12.02 -1.89
C VAL A 247 -5.77 -11.57 -3.15
N ILE A 248 -4.46 -11.33 -3.03
CA ILE A 248 -3.67 -10.81 -4.15
C ILE A 248 -3.03 -11.90 -5.03
N SER A 249 -3.06 -13.16 -4.61
CA SER A 249 -2.49 -14.30 -5.34
C SER A 249 -3.22 -15.60 -5.07
N GLU A 250 -3.11 -16.54 -6.01
CA GLU A 250 -3.65 -17.89 -5.85
C GLU A 250 -2.99 -18.65 -4.70
N SER A 251 -1.69 -18.43 -4.46
CA SER A 251 -0.99 -19.03 -3.33
C SER A 251 -1.61 -18.64 -1.98
N THR A 252 -2.06 -17.39 -1.81
CA THR A 252 -2.75 -16.95 -0.59
C THR A 252 -4.18 -17.50 -0.53
N ARG A 253 -4.87 -17.64 -1.67
CA ARG A 253 -6.18 -18.30 -1.73
C ARG A 253 -6.07 -19.74 -1.25
N GLU A 254 -5.17 -20.51 -1.82
CA GLU A 254 -4.94 -21.90 -1.47
C GLU A 254 -4.57 -22.04 0.01
N ASP A 255 -3.76 -21.12 0.56
CA ASP A 255 -3.42 -21.14 1.98
C ASP A 255 -4.63 -20.94 2.89
N LEU A 256 -5.50 -19.96 2.58
CA LEU A 256 -6.74 -19.75 3.32
C LEU A 256 -7.72 -20.93 3.20
N VAL A 257 -7.82 -21.52 2.01
CA VAL A 257 -8.67 -22.70 1.78
C VAL A 257 -8.16 -23.90 2.56
N ARG A 258 -6.84 -24.16 2.55
CA ARG A 258 -6.23 -25.21 3.38
C ARG A 258 -6.44 -24.99 4.87
N ARG A 259 -6.50 -23.73 5.32
CA ARG A 259 -6.83 -23.37 6.70
C ARG A 259 -8.32 -23.56 7.04
N GLY A 260 -9.18 -23.87 6.07
CA GLY A 260 -10.60 -24.19 6.27
C GLY A 260 -11.58 -23.09 5.87
N LEU A 261 -11.13 -22.06 5.15
CA LEU A 261 -12.04 -21.06 4.60
C LEU A 261 -12.68 -21.57 3.29
N ASP A 262 -13.97 -21.31 3.11
CA ASP A 262 -14.70 -21.71 1.90
C ASP A 262 -14.12 -21.02 0.64
N ALA A 263 -13.68 -21.84 -0.32
CA ALA A 263 -13.12 -21.38 -1.59
C ALA A 263 -14.08 -20.49 -2.39
N ALA A 264 -15.40 -20.65 -2.26
CA ALA A 264 -16.40 -19.82 -2.93
C ALA A 264 -16.50 -18.39 -2.37
N ARG A 265 -15.89 -18.17 -1.19
CA ARG A 265 -15.84 -16.86 -0.52
C ARG A 265 -14.54 -16.12 -0.75
N VAL A 266 -13.52 -16.80 -1.28
CA VAL A 266 -12.22 -16.22 -1.59
C VAL A 266 -12.13 -15.90 -3.07
N ALA A 267 -11.94 -14.63 -3.41
CA ALA A 267 -11.67 -14.16 -4.76
C ALA A 267 -10.22 -13.69 -4.87
N VAL A 268 -9.55 -14.02 -5.98
CA VAL A 268 -8.21 -13.51 -6.26
C VAL A 268 -8.33 -12.30 -7.15
N VAL A 269 -7.72 -11.20 -6.70
CA VAL A 269 -7.60 -9.95 -7.45
C VAL A 269 -6.14 -9.53 -7.37
N HIS A 270 -5.41 -9.76 -8.47
CA HIS A 270 -3.99 -9.41 -8.53
C HIS A 270 -3.76 -7.90 -8.40
N CYS A 271 -2.64 -7.54 -7.78
CA CYS A 271 -2.21 -6.15 -7.71
C CYS A 271 -1.98 -5.59 -9.12
N GLY A 272 -2.65 -4.48 -9.42
CA GLY A 272 -2.42 -3.72 -10.65
C GLY A 272 -1.17 -2.84 -10.57
N LEU A 273 -0.72 -2.38 -11.73
CA LEU A 273 0.36 -1.40 -11.88
C LEU A 273 -0.20 -0.15 -12.54
N ASP A 274 0.19 1.04 -12.07
CA ASP A 274 -0.15 2.28 -12.76
C ASP A 274 0.68 2.40 -14.04
N HIS A 275 0.08 2.09 -15.19
CA HIS A 275 0.73 2.17 -16.48
C HIS A 275 1.00 3.59 -16.99
N HIS A 276 0.48 4.63 -16.32
CA HIS A 276 0.88 6.00 -16.64
C HIS A 276 2.25 6.33 -16.04
N THR A 277 2.47 5.95 -14.78
CA THR A 277 3.76 6.13 -14.08
C THR A 277 4.79 5.09 -14.50
N TYR A 278 4.39 3.81 -14.56
CA TYR A 278 5.25 2.69 -14.89
C TYR A 278 5.05 2.28 -16.34
N ARG A 279 5.67 3.05 -17.24
CA ARG A 279 5.72 2.78 -18.67
C ARG A 279 7.15 2.72 -19.17
N VAL A 280 7.36 1.97 -20.23
CA VAL A 280 8.63 2.00 -20.96
C VAL A 280 8.75 3.38 -21.62
N ASP A 281 9.82 4.10 -21.30
CA ASP A 281 10.17 5.35 -21.95
C ASP A 281 11.33 5.09 -22.93
N PRO A 282 11.09 5.16 -24.26
CA PRO A 282 12.12 4.95 -25.26
C PRO A 282 13.28 5.95 -25.18
N ALA A 283 13.06 7.13 -24.58
CA ALA A 283 14.11 8.14 -24.40
C ALA A 283 15.10 7.77 -23.29
N VAL A 284 14.73 6.84 -22.39
CA VAL A 284 15.60 6.39 -21.31
C VAL A 284 16.56 5.33 -21.85
N ARG A 285 17.85 5.71 -21.93
CA ARG A 285 18.92 4.80 -22.34
C ARG A 285 19.06 3.65 -21.34
N LYS A 286 19.21 2.42 -21.86
CA LYS A 286 19.54 1.24 -21.05
C LYS A 286 20.88 1.42 -20.34
N SER A 287 21.06 0.77 -19.20
CA SER A 287 22.33 0.75 -18.47
C SER A 287 23.49 0.28 -19.36
N ASP A 288 24.65 0.92 -19.23
CA ASP A 288 25.86 0.59 -20.01
C ASP A 288 26.41 -0.81 -19.75
N ALA A 289 26.01 -1.42 -18.64
CA ALA A 289 26.39 -2.77 -18.26
C ALA A 289 25.17 -3.55 -17.78
N PRO A 290 25.15 -4.89 -17.95
CA PRO A 290 24.09 -5.74 -17.42
C PRO A 290 23.88 -5.46 -15.93
N THR A 291 22.69 -5.00 -15.56
CA THR A 291 22.41 -4.55 -14.19
C THR A 291 21.28 -5.35 -13.59
N ILE A 292 21.57 -6.02 -12.48
CA ILE A 292 20.60 -6.64 -11.60
C ILE A 292 20.12 -5.56 -10.64
N LEU A 293 18.82 -5.31 -10.61
CA LEU A 293 18.21 -4.35 -9.71
C LEU A 293 17.40 -5.08 -8.64
N PHE A 294 17.72 -4.85 -7.37
CA PHE A 294 16.91 -5.25 -6.24
C PHE A 294 16.22 -4.01 -5.65
N VAL A 295 14.90 -4.03 -5.55
CA VAL A 295 14.12 -2.97 -4.88
C VAL A 295 13.25 -3.59 -3.79
N GLY A 296 13.50 -3.22 -2.54
CA GLY A 296 12.68 -3.72 -1.43
C GLY A 296 13.30 -3.53 -0.05
N ARG A 297 12.50 -3.80 0.99
CA ARG A 297 12.97 -3.77 2.38
C ARG A 297 14.09 -4.79 2.59
N LEU A 298 15.16 -4.41 3.28
CA LEU A 298 16.28 -5.29 3.60
C LEU A 298 15.93 -6.17 4.82
N ARG A 299 15.16 -7.22 4.54
CA ARG A 299 14.69 -8.24 5.48
C ARG A 299 15.11 -9.61 4.97
N ARG A 300 15.32 -10.57 5.88
CA ARG A 300 15.75 -11.93 5.52
C ARG A 300 14.80 -12.60 4.53
N TYR A 301 13.49 -12.53 4.76
CA TYR A 301 12.50 -13.12 3.84
C TYR A 301 12.46 -12.49 2.45
N LYS A 302 13.09 -11.33 2.23
CA LYS A 302 13.18 -10.68 0.91
C LYS A 302 14.30 -11.22 0.03
N GLY A 303 15.16 -12.10 0.58
CA GLY A 303 16.03 -12.95 -0.22
C GLY A 303 17.21 -12.26 -0.90
N LEU A 304 17.60 -11.05 -0.48
CA LEU A 304 18.78 -10.38 -1.04
C LEU A 304 20.06 -11.20 -0.81
N ASP A 305 20.12 -11.97 0.28
CA ASP A 305 21.20 -12.91 0.57
C ASP A 305 21.39 -13.97 -0.53
N TRP A 306 20.30 -14.47 -1.12
CA TRP A 306 20.37 -15.39 -2.27
C TRP A 306 20.95 -14.74 -3.51
N VAL A 307 20.57 -13.48 -3.78
CA VAL A 307 21.13 -12.70 -4.89
C VAL A 307 22.64 -12.53 -4.69
N LEU A 308 23.06 -12.11 -3.50
CA LEU A 308 24.48 -11.93 -3.16
C LEU A 308 25.27 -13.23 -3.32
N ARG A 309 24.77 -14.37 -2.81
CA ARG A 309 25.43 -15.67 -2.95
C ARG A 309 25.55 -16.14 -4.40
N SER A 310 24.65 -15.70 -5.27
CA SER A 310 24.65 -16.05 -6.69
C SER A 310 25.57 -15.16 -7.52
N LEU A 311 25.94 -13.97 -7.02
CA LEU A 311 26.72 -12.99 -7.76
C LEU A 311 28.07 -13.51 -8.26
N PRO A 312 28.89 -14.24 -7.47
CA PRO A 312 30.17 -14.74 -7.95
C PRO A 312 30.05 -15.62 -9.21
N ALA A 313 29.05 -16.49 -9.26
CA ALA A 313 28.78 -17.34 -10.43
C ALA A 313 28.30 -16.52 -11.64
N VAL A 314 27.53 -15.46 -11.40
CA VAL A 314 27.11 -14.52 -12.46
C VAL A 314 28.31 -13.76 -13.01
N LEU A 315 29.16 -13.21 -12.14
CA LEU A 315 30.34 -12.42 -12.52
C LEU A 315 31.38 -13.26 -13.25
N ALA A 316 31.53 -14.55 -12.91
CA ALA A 316 32.39 -15.46 -13.65
C ALA A 316 31.98 -15.61 -15.12
N ARG A 317 30.69 -15.45 -15.45
CA ARG A 317 30.15 -15.57 -16.81
C ARG A 317 29.91 -14.23 -17.49
N VAL A 318 29.57 -13.20 -16.71
CA VAL A 318 29.27 -11.84 -17.15
C VAL A 318 30.04 -10.86 -16.27
N PRO A 319 31.35 -10.66 -16.52
CA PRO A 319 32.21 -9.86 -15.66
C PRO A 319 31.79 -8.39 -15.53
N ALA A 320 31.07 -7.87 -16.52
CA ALA A 320 30.54 -6.51 -16.50
C ALA A 320 29.27 -6.35 -15.65
N ALA A 321 28.67 -7.44 -15.16
CA ALA A 321 27.40 -7.38 -14.45
C ALA A 321 27.50 -6.57 -13.15
N ARG A 322 26.41 -5.90 -12.77
CA ARG A 322 26.36 -5.07 -11.56
C ARG A 322 25.10 -5.37 -10.76
N LEU A 323 25.19 -5.27 -9.43
CA LEU A 323 24.04 -5.31 -8.55
C LEU A 323 23.77 -3.92 -7.97
N VAL A 324 22.57 -3.41 -8.20
CA VAL A 324 22.06 -2.18 -7.59
C VAL A 324 20.99 -2.56 -6.58
N VAL A 325 21.15 -2.10 -5.33
CA VAL A 325 20.21 -2.39 -4.24
C VAL A 325 19.57 -1.09 -3.79
N VAL A 326 18.24 -1.02 -3.88
CA VAL A 326 17.43 0.12 -3.45
C VAL A 326 16.50 -0.32 -2.33
N GLY A 327 16.78 0.16 -1.12
CA GLY A 327 15.95 -0.07 0.05
C GLY A 327 16.74 -0.02 1.35
N ASP A 328 16.03 -0.13 2.45
CA ASP A 328 16.60 -0.14 3.80
C ASP A 328 15.91 -1.20 4.67
N GLY A 329 16.54 -1.55 5.78
CA GLY A 329 16.03 -2.51 6.75
C GLY A 329 17.11 -3.01 7.68
N PRO A 330 16.73 -3.67 8.79
CA PRO A 330 17.65 -4.04 9.85
C PRO A 330 18.71 -5.07 9.43
N HIS A 331 18.52 -5.76 8.31
CA HIS A 331 19.53 -6.70 7.80
C HIS A 331 20.58 -6.02 6.90
N GLY A 332 20.47 -4.71 6.64
CA GLY A 332 21.36 -3.99 5.73
C GLY A 332 22.84 -4.14 6.09
N ALA A 333 23.21 -3.93 7.36
CA ALA A 333 24.60 -4.06 7.81
C ALA A 333 25.16 -5.48 7.65
N GLN A 334 24.33 -6.52 7.80
CA GLN A 334 24.75 -7.90 7.58
C GLN A 334 24.92 -8.18 6.07
N LEU A 335 23.99 -7.73 5.25
CA LEU A 335 24.04 -7.90 3.79
C LEU A 335 25.23 -7.18 3.17
N GLU A 336 25.62 -6.01 3.70
CA GLU A 336 26.86 -5.32 3.30
C GLU A 336 28.12 -6.11 3.65
N ARG A 337 28.16 -6.75 4.81
CA ARG A 337 29.28 -7.63 5.19
C ARG A 337 29.34 -8.86 4.29
N ASP A 338 28.18 -9.44 3.98
CA ASP A 338 28.09 -10.59 3.09
C ASP A 338 28.54 -10.25 1.67
N ALA A 339 28.15 -9.08 1.14
CA ALA A 339 28.62 -8.58 -0.14
C ALA A 339 30.16 -8.45 -0.15
N LYS A 340 30.74 -7.76 0.84
CA LYS A 340 32.21 -7.62 0.93
C LYS A 340 32.96 -8.95 1.01
N ARG A 341 32.39 -9.95 1.67
CA ARG A 341 33.00 -11.28 1.78
C ARG A 341 32.95 -12.06 0.45
N LEU A 342 31.89 -11.87 -0.33
CA LEU A 342 31.67 -12.60 -1.58
C LEU A 342 32.40 -11.97 -2.77
N GLY A 343 32.96 -10.78 -2.59
CA GLY A 343 33.62 -9.99 -3.64
C GLY A 343 32.63 -9.22 -4.48
#